data_AF-A0A9P8A9B8-F1
#
_entry.id   AF-A0A9P8A9B8-F1
#
_cell.length_a   1.000
_cell.length_b   1.000
_cell.length_c   1.000
_cell.angle_alpha   90.00
_cell.angle_beta   90.00
_cell.angle_gamma   90.00
#
_symmetry.space_group_name_H-M   'P 1'
#
loop_
_entity.id
_entity.type
_entity.pdbx_description
1 polymer ?
#
loop_
_entity_poly.entity_id
_entity_poly.type
_entity_poly.pdbx_seq_one_letter_code
_entity_poly.pdbx_strand_id
1 'polypeptide(L)'
;MATAPLQPASAPSPSPPMHSHACDSESEANGPPHPHPKRARCTSPDRDPQPAQIPGDSGLAPQTQLEETREKSSPKPRSNVHDDAHDAQDKEAEAEAEADEDEDEMVLSEVHIHPDNGRVDGRWLTSVFLLSHTNQDQHQDTSSVGGSDEDESQMPDTWDHALEIQHAMGTTLREVGSQVWMGCFLLVDYIMEMKDQLNEAVVLELGAGTGLASIALGLMTDVSTVYCTDFDTDILSNCAANIIHNGQEEVQMRKEPESTPLETRIKAKRLNWLMKDPMQSLEDQTDRFDWLDTEAEEWRTKGTFIFAADVVYDDSLTDALVACLERLLCEPLPEDHPRKTEGRVAILTMEKRYNFSLDELDVVAQAHDYFVKRMGRSLLLEAQRVDYSSLGRYCNYDRSKDLVSGNEVIPRHSPPPHPFKPTMSWAQTTIRLPAKPRGCHLVTGEIEKQLPELKQFSVGMANVFRLTVALTCHILVQHTSASLTLNENADPDVRVDMEMALNEIAPESMPFTHTDEGPDDMTGHLKSTLVGVSLNIPITNGRFNLGTWQGIWLCEHRNHASGRRIVVTLQGEKRK
;
A
#
# COMPACT_ATOMS: atom_id res chain seq x y z
N MET A 1 -31.84 -55.23 11.64
CA MET A 1 -32.04 -55.31 10.17
C MET A 1 -31.15 -54.22 9.58
N ALA A 2 -29.98 -54.56 9.05
CA ALA A 2 -29.78 -55.08 7.69
C ALA A 2 -30.01 -53.97 6.64
N THR A 3 -29.01 -53.12 6.34
CA THR A 3 -27.93 -53.29 5.33
C THR A 3 -28.34 -53.03 3.88
N ALA A 4 -27.79 -51.97 3.27
CA ALA A 4 -27.36 -51.92 1.88
C ALA A 4 -26.35 -50.75 1.67
N PRO A 5 -25.17 -50.97 1.05
CA PRO A 5 -24.18 -49.92 0.80
C PRO A 5 -24.30 -49.30 -0.60
N LEU A 6 -23.81 -48.07 -0.76
CA LEU A 6 -23.63 -47.41 -2.06
C LEU A 6 -22.33 -47.90 -2.74
N GLN A 7 -22.39 -48.13 -4.06
CA GLN A 7 -21.25 -48.55 -4.88
C GLN A 7 -20.38 -47.34 -5.30
N PRO A 8 -19.06 -47.51 -5.48
CA PRO A 8 -18.19 -46.48 -6.03
C PRO A 8 -18.38 -46.33 -7.55
N ALA A 9 -18.27 -45.10 -8.05
CA ALA A 9 -18.34 -44.79 -9.47
C ALA A 9 -17.10 -45.28 -10.24
N SER A 10 -17.30 -45.67 -11.50
CA SER A 10 -16.28 -46.24 -12.40
C SER A 10 -15.25 -45.22 -12.87
N ALA A 11 -13.96 -45.59 -12.81
CA ALA A 11 -12.88 -44.84 -13.42
C ALA A 11 -12.90 -44.90 -14.97
N PRO A 12 -12.55 -43.81 -15.68
CA PRO A 12 -12.39 -43.83 -17.14
C PRO A 12 -11.06 -44.48 -17.56
N SER A 13 -11.09 -45.22 -18.66
CA SER A 13 -9.94 -45.94 -19.24
C SER A 13 -8.93 -45.00 -19.91
N PRO A 14 -7.61 -45.34 -19.92
CA PRO A 14 -6.60 -44.53 -20.61
C PRO A 14 -6.70 -44.65 -22.14
N SER A 15 -6.46 -43.53 -22.83
CA SER A 15 -6.30 -43.47 -24.29
C SER A 15 -4.84 -43.78 -24.71
N PRO A 16 -4.59 -44.28 -25.94
CA PRO A 16 -3.31 -44.88 -26.31
C PRO A 16 -2.19 -43.85 -26.59
N PRO A 17 -0.90 -44.25 -26.50
CA PRO A 17 0.22 -43.37 -26.78
C PRO A 17 0.35 -43.08 -28.28
N MET A 18 0.58 -41.81 -28.64
CA MET A 18 1.03 -41.45 -29.99
C MET A 18 2.57 -41.50 -30.08
N HIS A 19 3.04 -41.91 -31.26
CA HIS A 19 4.43 -42.28 -31.48
C HIS A 19 5.40 -41.10 -31.52
N SER A 20 6.62 -41.41 -31.09
CA SER A 20 7.86 -40.67 -31.32
C SER A 20 8.07 -40.25 -32.77
N HIS A 21 8.54 -39.01 -32.97
CA HIS A 21 9.48 -38.70 -34.04
C HIS A 21 10.73 -38.06 -33.44
N ALA A 22 11.79 -38.88 -33.32
CA ALA A 22 13.14 -38.38 -33.18
C ALA A 22 13.64 -37.91 -34.55
N CYS A 23 14.47 -36.87 -34.56
CA CYS A 23 15.41 -36.61 -35.64
C CYS A 23 16.68 -36.05 -35.02
N ASP A 24 17.63 -36.94 -34.73
CA ASP A 24 18.99 -36.62 -34.32
C ASP A 24 19.84 -36.18 -35.52
N SER A 25 21.07 -35.74 -35.19
CA SER A 25 22.25 -35.55 -36.06
C SER A 25 22.30 -34.26 -36.90
N GLU A 26 23.44 -33.55 -36.99
CA GLU A 26 24.73 -33.67 -36.29
C GLU A 26 25.60 -32.42 -36.60
N SER A 27 26.39 -31.92 -35.62
CA SER A 27 27.72 -31.27 -35.80
C SER A 27 27.83 -29.99 -36.70
N GLU A 28 28.83 -29.09 -36.62
CA GLU A 28 30.07 -29.03 -35.82
C GLU A 28 30.62 -27.57 -35.74
N ALA A 29 31.46 -27.32 -34.72
CA ALA A 29 32.66 -26.45 -34.75
C ALA A 29 32.62 -24.89 -34.86
N ASN A 30 33.11 -24.27 -33.76
CA ASN A 30 34.16 -23.22 -33.68
C ASN A 30 33.95 -21.74 -34.12
N GLY A 31 34.21 -20.81 -33.18
CA GLY A 31 34.79 -19.48 -33.52
C GLY A 31 34.38 -18.28 -32.62
N PRO A 32 35.32 -17.47 -32.07
CA PRO A 32 35.05 -16.45 -31.03
C PRO A 32 34.86 -14.99 -31.57
N PRO A 33 34.56 -13.98 -30.72
CA PRO A 33 33.89 -12.74 -31.14
C PRO A 33 34.81 -11.55 -31.50
N HIS A 34 34.24 -10.54 -32.15
CA HIS A 34 34.90 -9.26 -32.50
C HIS A 34 34.06 -8.01 -32.09
N PRO A 35 34.69 -6.81 -31.99
CA PRO A 35 34.36 -5.87 -30.90
C PRO A 35 33.79 -4.50 -31.32
N HIS A 36 33.48 -3.67 -30.31
CA HIS A 36 33.07 -2.25 -30.41
C HIS A 36 33.98 -1.34 -31.26
N PRO A 37 33.43 -0.28 -31.88
CA PRO A 37 34.16 0.93 -32.25
C PRO A 37 34.11 2.03 -31.17
N LYS A 38 35.16 2.86 -31.09
CA LYS A 38 35.31 3.98 -30.14
C LYS A 38 35.03 5.36 -30.77
N ARG A 39 34.59 6.28 -29.89
CA ARG A 39 34.70 7.77 -29.89
C ARG A 39 35.37 8.48 -31.09
N ALA A 40 34.76 9.60 -31.49
CA ALA A 40 35.45 10.76 -32.09
C ALA A 40 35.42 11.97 -31.14
N ARG A 41 36.41 12.87 -31.22
CA ARG A 41 36.62 14.02 -30.32
C ARG A 41 37.28 15.17 -31.09
N CYS A 42 36.68 16.37 -31.07
CA CYS A 42 37.26 17.63 -31.56
C CYS A 42 36.86 18.74 -30.55
N THR A 43 37.73 19.34 -29.73
CA THR A 43 38.81 20.32 -30.02
C THR A 43 38.30 21.73 -30.34
N SER A 44 38.31 22.59 -29.32
CA SER A 44 38.31 24.06 -29.40
C SER A 44 39.72 24.62 -29.67
N PRO A 45 39.82 25.91 -30.06
CA PRO A 45 40.87 26.77 -29.49
C PRO A 45 40.42 28.21 -29.17
N ASP A 46 41.09 28.83 -28.20
CA ASP A 46 40.91 30.24 -27.78
C ASP A 46 41.41 31.28 -28.80
N ARG A 47 40.89 32.52 -28.70
CA ARG A 47 41.69 33.78 -28.65
C ARG A 47 40.83 35.06 -28.54
N ASP A 48 41.15 35.87 -27.53
CA ASP A 48 40.83 37.32 -27.42
C ASP A 48 41.66 38.16 -28.42
N PRO A 49 41.20 39.37 -28.84
CA PRO A 49 41.63 40.60 -28.14
C PRO A 49 40.62 41.79 -28.08
N GLN A 50 40.83 42.69 -27.10
CA GLN A 50 40.20 44.01 -26.92
C GLN A 50 40.79 45.13 -27.86
N PRO A 51 40.53 46.45 -27.67
CA PRO A 51 39.26 47.20 -27.86
C PRO A 51 39.43 48.53 -28.67
N ALA A 52 38.35 49.24 -29.09
CA ALA A 52 38.42 50.70 -29.39
C ALA A 52 37.06 51.46 -29.54
N GLN A 53 36.88 52.48 -28.69
CA GLN A 53 36.38 53.85 -28.93
C GLN A 53 34.89 54.21 -29.22
N ILE A 54 34.52 55.39 -28.67
CA ILE A 54 33.24 56.14 -28.67
C ILE A 54 33.39 57.40 -29.56
N PRO A 55 32.31 58.05 -30.05
CA PRO A 55 31.70 59.21 -29.36
C PRO A 55 30.15 59.28 -29.50
N GLY A 56 29.37 60.15 -28.85
CA GLY A 56 29.58 61.23 -27.87
C GLY A 56 28.30 62.07 -27.64
N ASP A 57 28.30 63.00 -26.66
CA ASP A 57 27.23 63.98 -26.27
C ASP A 57 25.86 63.43 -25.79
N SER A 58 25.10 64.03 -24.87
CA SER A 58 25.28 65.09 -23.82
C SER A 58 24.05 65.02 -22.86
N GLY A 59 23.91 65.67 -21.70
CA GLY A 59 24.72 66.64 -20.94
C GLY A 59 23.94 67.18 -19.70
N LEU A 60 24.38 68.31 -19.12
CA LEU A 60 23.75 69.12 -18.03
C LEU A 60 23.72 68.57 -16.57
N ALA A 61 24.20 69.43 -15.67
CA ALA A 61 24.05 69.47 -14.19
C ALA A 61 23.91 70.99 -13.83
N PRO A 62 24.10 71.49 -12.58
CA PRO A 62 24.15 70.90 -11.23
C PRO A 62 23.29 71.70 -10.19
N GLN A 63 23.44 71.42 -8.87
CA GLN A 63 23.76 72.39 -7.76
C GLN A 63 23.18 71.97 -6.37
N THR A 64 24.02 71.66 -5.35
CA THR A 64 24.38 72.48 -4.12
C THR A 64 23.40 72.29 -2.91
N GLN A 65 23.74 72.39 -1.60
CA GLN A 65 24.99 72.71 -0.85
C GLN A 65 24.89 72.41 0.68
N LEU A 66 26.01 72.64 1.42
CA LEU A 66 26.17 72.87 2.90
C LEU A 66 26.15 71.62 3.83
N GLU A 67 27.18 71.31 4.67
CA GLU A 67 27.84 72.03 5.82
C GLU A 67 27.03 71.90 7.14
N GLU A 68 27.57 71.76 8.38
CA GLU A 68 28.89 72.02 9.02
C GLU A 68 29.04 71.10 10.30
N THR A 69 30.16 70.37 10.53
CA THR A 69 31.33 70.61 11.44
C THR A 69 31.22 70.41 12.99
N ARG A 70 32.41 70.15 13.60
CA ARG A 70 32.84 70.19 15.02
C ARG A 70 32.59 68.97 15.94
N GLU A 71 33.45 68.60 16.89
CA GLU A 71 34.90 68.81 17.21
C GLU A 71 35.11 68.28 18.66
N LYS A 72 36.00 67.29 18.90
CA LYS A 72 37.25 67.43 19.71
C LYS A 72 37.83 66.13 20.31
N SER A 73 39.16 66.10 20.27
CA SER A 73 40.10 65.19 20.92
C SER A 73 40.21 65.46 22.45
N SER A 74 40.92 64.72 23.31
CA SER A 74 42.27 64.10 23.18
C SER A 74 42.51 63.02 24.29
N PRO A 75 43.66 62.32 24.37
CA PRO A 75 43.69 60.89 24.81
C PRO A 75 44.50 60.59 26.08
N LYS A 76 44.63 59.30 26.46
CA LYS A 76 45.84 58.71 27.08
C LYS A 76 45.89 57.16 27.00
N PRO A 77 47.08 56.51 27.03
CA PRO A 77 47.24 55.08 26.74
C PRO A 77 47.66 54.21 27.96
N ARG A 78 47.36 52.89 27.91
CA ARG A 78 48.27 51.77 28.30
C ARG A 78 47.62 50.37 28.18
N SER A 79 48.28 49.47 27.42
CA SER A 79 48.58 48.04 27.72
C SER A 79 47.64 47.27 28.68
N ASN A 80 46.98 46.17 28.31
CA ASN A 80 47.61 44.86 27.98
C ASN A 80 46.58 43.85 27.38
N VAL A 81 47.10 42.96 26.51
CA VAL A 81 46.80 41.52 26.24
C VAL A 81 45.44 40.89 26.62
N HIS A 82 44.96 39.99 25.73
CA HIS A 82 43.81 39.05 25.82
C HIS A 82 42.42 39.67 25.49
N ASP A 83 41.52 39.06 24.71
CA ASP A 83 41.47 37.72 24.06
C ASP A 83 40.85 37.73 22.64
N ASP A 84 41.15 36.70 21.83
CA ASP A 84 40.49 36.42 20.54
C ASP A 84 39.11 35.78 20.77
N ALA A 85 38.03 36.55 20.63
CA ALA A 85 36.66 36.03 20.69
C ALA A 85 35.64 36.95 19.99
N HIS A 86 35.68 37.05 18.66
CA HIS A 86 34.54 37.58 17.88
C HIS A 86 34.40 37.08 16.42
N ASP A 87 35.32 36.26 15.91
CA ASP A 87 35.29 35.76 14.51
C ASP A 87 34.58 34.38 14.37
N ALA A 88 33.72 34.04 15.35
CA ALA A 88 33.04 32.74 15.44
C ALA A 88 31.52 32.82 15.15
N GLN A 89 30.87 33.98 15.36
CA GLN A 89 29.40 34.07 15.29
C GLN A 89 28.86 34.26 13.86
N ASP A 90 29.66 34.78 12.94
CA ASP A 90 29.25 34.97 11.54
C ASP A 90 29.51 33.74 10.64
N LYS A 91 29.99 32.62 11.22
CA LYS A 91 30.15 31.33 10.52
C LYS A 91 29.19 30.22 10.96
N GLU A 92 28.54 30.38 12.11
CA GLU A 92 27.43 29.52 12.50
C GLU A 92 26.16 29.91 11.68
N ALA A 93 25.94 31.21 11.45
CA ALA A 93 24.78 31.71 10.70
C ALA A 93 24.74 31.37 9.19
N GLU A 94 25.87 31.07 8.55
CA GLU A 94 25.92 30.56 7.17
C GLU A 94 25.99 29.01 7.11
N ALA A 95 26.21 28.33 8.24
CA ALA A 95 26.12 26.87 8.34
C ALA A 95 24.69 26.40 8.68
N GLU A 96 23.93 27.19 9.43
CA GLU A 96 22.49 26.98 9.69
C GLU A 96 21.58 27.25 8.47
N ALA A 97 22.15 27.57 7.30
CA ALA A 97 21.42 27.83 6.05
C ALA A 97 21.56 26.73 4.98
N GLU A 98 22.34 25.67 5.24
CA GLU A 98 22.34 24.41 4.46
C GLU A 98 21.95 23.20 5.32
N ALA A 99 21.07 23.45 6.30
CA ALA A 99 20.41 22.43 7.12
C ALA A 99 18.87 22.51 6.95
N ASP A 100 18.41 22.54 5.69
CA ASP A 100 17.16 21.84 5.34
C ASP A 100 17.47 20.33 5.46
N GLU A 101 17.63 19.85 6.71
CA GLU A 101 17.55 18.41 6.99
C GLU A 101 16.09 18.03 6.73
N ASP A 102 15.88 17.02 5.88
CA ASP A 102 14.56 16.45 5.66
C ASP A 102 13.96 16.08 7.03
N GLU A 103 12.89 16.78 7.46
CA GLU A 103 12.04 16.31 8.56
C GLU A 103 11.33 15.04 8.10
N ASP A 104 12.05 13.92 8.11
CA ASP A 104 11.57 12.58 7.73
C ASP A 104 10.25 12.33 8.47
N GLU A 105 9.15 12.21 7.73
CA GLU A 105 7.80 12.16 8.28
C GLU A 105 7.67 10.97 9.24
N MET A 106 7.62 11.25 10.54
CA MET A 106 7.65 10.25 11.60
C MET A 106 6.32 9.49 11.66
N VAL A 107 6.38 8.20 11.32
CA VAL A 107 5.26 7.27 11.44
C VAL A 107 5.15 6.84 12.90
N LEU A 108 3.99 7.04 13.53
CA LEU A 108 3.72 6.65 14.91
C LEU A 108 3.09 5.24 14.99
N SER A 109 3.39 4.51 16.07
CA SER A 109 2.73 3.24 16.37
C SER A 109 1.37 3.48 17.01
N GLU A 110 0.35 2.81 16.48
CA GLU A 110 -1.02 2.82 17.03
C GLU A 110 -1.15 1.92 18.28
N VAL A 111 -0.14 1.09 18.58
CA VAL A 111 -0.14 0.18 19.73
C VAL A 111 0.25 0.95 20.99
N HIS A 112 -0.74 1.55 21.63
CA HIS A 112 -0.54 2.39 22.81
C HIS A 112 -0.31 1.58 24.10
N ILE A 113 0.53 2.17 24.96
CA ILE A 113 1.02 1.67 26.24
C ILE A 113 -0.13 1.20 27.17
N HIS A 114 -0.01 0.00 27.74
CA HIS A 114 -0.73 -0.32 28.99
C HIS A 114 -0.11 0.54 30.12
N PRO A 115 -0.86 1.43 30.79
CA PRO A 115 -0.29 2.49 31.65
C PRO A 115 0.69 1.99 32.71
N ASP A 116 0.49 0.77 33.19
CA ASP A 116 1.14 0.25 34.39
C ASP A 116 2.50 -0.44 34.13
N ASN A 117 2.86 -0.74 32.87
CA ASN A 117 4.04 -1.56 32.53
C ASN A 117 5.03 -0.94 31.50
N GLY A 118 4.82 0.30 31.06
CA GLY A 118 5.67 0.94 30.06
C GLY A 118 7.01 1.45 30.58
N ARG A 119 8.11 0.69 30.39
CA ARG A 119 9.48 1.19 30.63
C ARG A 119 10.03 1.90 29.39
N VAL A 120 10.39 3.17 29.52
CA VAL A 120 11.01 3.96 28.43
C VAL A 120 12.51 4.12 28.67
N ASP A 121 13.32 3.79 27.68
CA ASP A 121 14.77 4.03 27.64
C ASP A 121 15.19 4.62 26.28
N GLY A 122 15.47 5.93 26.26
CA GLY A 122 15.76 6.67 25.04
C GLY A 122 14.62 6.61 24.02
N ARG A 123 14.89 6.08 22.82
CA ARG A 123 13.88 5.89 21.76
C ARG A 123 13.03 4.62 21.92
N TRP A 124 13.41 3.73 22.84
CA TRP A 124 12.83 2.41 23.00
C TRP A 124 11.84 2.38 24.16
N LEU A 125 10.68 1.76 23.93
CA LEU A 125 9.65 1.45 24.89
C LEU A 125 9.60 -0.07 25.09
N THR A 126 9.55 -0.54 26.32
CA THR A 126 9.20 -1.94 26.63
C THR A 126 7.73 -2.00 26.99
N SER A 127 6.97 -2.90 26.35
CA SER A 127 5.54 -3.12 26.58
C SER A 127 5.25 -4.58 26.90
N VAL A 128 4.24 -4.82 27.73
CA VAL A 128 3.80 -6.16 28.12
C VAL A 128 2.55 -6.56 27.34
N PHE A 129 2.63 -7.67 26.61
CA PHE A 129 1.50 -8.28 25.89
C PHE A 129 1.17 -9.65 26.51
N LEU A 130 -0.07 -9.83 26.94
CA LEU A 130 -0.55 -11.07 27.56
C LEU A 130 -1.08 -12.02 26.50
N LEU A 131 -0.71 -13.29 26.61
CA LEU A 131 -1.12 -14.37 25.71
C LEU A 131 -1.85 -15.47 26.48
N SER A 132 -2.82 -16.14 25.85
CA SER A 132 -3.45 -17.34 26.39
C SER A 132 -3.57 -18.45 25.36
N HIS A 133 -3.48 -19.70 25.80
CA HIS A 133 -3.82 -20.88 24.99
C HIS A 133 -5.34 -21.08 24.82
N THR A 134 -6.16 -20.32 25.56
CA THR A 134 -7.62 -20.41 25.58
C THR A 134 -8.28 -19.15 25.00
N ASN A 135 -9.40 -19.32 24.31
CA ASN A 135 -10.11 -18.23 23.64
C ASN A 135 -10.84 -17.35 24.66
N GLN A 136 -10.37 -16.12 24.82
CA GLN A 136 -10.85 -15.16 25.81
C GLN A 136 -12.28 -14.65 25.54
N ASP A 137 -12.83 -14.81 24.33
CA ASP A 137 -14.23 -14.48 24.06
C ASP A 137 -15.23 -15.46 24.69
N GLN A 138 -14.77 -16.64 25.12
CA GLN A 138 -15.61 -17.61 25.84
C GLN A 138 -15.72 -17.31 27.35
N HIS A 139 -14.95 -16.36 27.88
CA HIS A 139 -14.83 -16.08 29.31
C HIS A 139 -15.66 -14.88 29.83
N GLN A 140 -16.48 -14.23 28.99
CA GLN A 140 -17.21 -12.99 29.35
C GLN A 140 -18.34 -13.14 30.40
N ASP A 141 -18.64 -14.34 30.91
CA ASP A 141 -19.85 -14.59 31.74
C ASP A 141 -19.57 -14.85 33.25
N THR A 142 -18.34 -14.70 33.74
CA THR A 142 -18.01 -14.97 35.17
C THR A 142 -17.07 -13.96 35.86
N SER A 143 -17.52 -12.71 36.07
CA SER A 143 -16.90 -11.82 37.08
C SER A 143 -17.87 -10.78 37.68
N SER A 144 -18.90 -11.27 38.37
CA SER A 144 -19.56 -10.48 39.43
C SER A 144 -18.83 -10.72 40.76
N VAL A 145 -18.61 -9.66 41.55
CA VAL A 145 -17.85 -9.63 42.84
C VAL A 145 -16.33 -9.76 42.63
N GLY A 146 -15.44 -8.96 43.24
CA GLY A 146 -15.60 -7.77 44.09
C GLY A 146 -14.74 -7.82 45.37
N GLY A 147 -13.65 -7.05 45.43
CA GLY A 147 -12.92 -6.77 46.69
C GLY A 147 -11.40 -6.60 46.58
N SER A 148 -10.92 -5.41 46.97
CA SER A 148 -9.63 -5.07 47.64
C SER A 148 -8.28 -5.67 47.19
N ASP A 149 -7.36 -4.75 46.87
CA ASP A 149 -5.92 -4.76 47.21
C ASP A 149 -5.18 -6.11 47.14
N GLU A 150 -4.78 -6.54 45.94
CA GLU A 150 -3.81 -7.61 45.73
C GLU A 150 -2.63 -7.16 44.86
N ASP A 151 -1.49 -7.85 45.02
CA ASP A 151 -0.13 -7.46 44.62
C ASP A 151 0.01 -7.30 43.09
N GLU A 152 0.39 -6.11 42.60
CA GLU A 152 0.47 -5.73 41.16
C GLU A 152 1.52 -6.53 40.34
N SER A 153 2.18 -7.50 40.96
CA SER A 153 3.26 -8.32 40.38
C SER A 153 2.81 -9.71 39.87
N GLN A 154 1.51 -10.02 39.90
CA GLN A 154 0.98 -11.32 39.47
C GLN A 154 0.18 -11.22 38.17
N MET A 155 0.53 -12.07 37.19
CA MET A 155 -0.23 -12.24 35.95
C MET A 155 -1.66 -12.71 36.29
N PRO A 156 -2.72 -12.14 35.68
CA PRO A 156 -4.09 -12.55 35.99
C PRO A 156 -4.33 -14.00 35.58
N ASP A 157 -5.09 -14.76 36.40
CA ASP A 157 -5.44 -16.19 36.23
C ASP A 157 -6.02 -16.61 34.85
N THR A 158 -6.32 -15.65 33.98
CA THR A 158 -6.90 -15.85 32.63
C THR A 158 -5.87 -15.88 31.51
N TRP A 159 -4.61 -15.55 31.79
CA TRP A 159 -3.52 -15.49 30.80
C TRP A 159 -2.43 -16.50 31.14
N ASP A 160 -1.78 -17.05 30.12
CA ASP A 160 -0.78 -18.12 30.25
C ASP A 160 0.66 -17.58 30.19
N HIS A 161 0.89 -16.48 29.45
CA HIS A 161 2.19 -15.84 29.31
C HIS A 161 2.08 -14.31 29.27
N ALA A 162 3.15 -13.63 29.70
CA ALA A 162 3.38 -12.21 29.51
C ALA A 162 4.65 -12.00 28.66
N LEU A 163 4.51 -11.40 27.49
CA LEU A 163 5.60 -11.02 26.59
C LEU A 163 6.09 -9.62 26.92
N GLU A 164 7.36 -9.46 27.24
CA GLU A 164 8.02 -8.15 27.29
C GLU A 164 8.72 -7.87 25.96
N ILE A 165 8.18 -6.93 25.18
CA ILE A 165 8.71 -6.55 23.87
C ILE A 165 9.24 -5.12 23.92
N GLN A 166 10.52 -4.94 23.59
CA GLN A 166 11.13 -3.63 23.35
C GLN A 166 10.86 -3.22 21.89
N HIS A 167 10.25 -2.05 21.69
CA HIS A 167 9.86 -1.50 20.39
C HIS A 167 9.92 0.04 20.38
N ALA A 168 9.70 0.67 19.23
CA ALA A 168 9.68 2.13 19.06
C ALA A 168 8.26 2.66 18.90
N MET A 169 7.92 3.75 19.61
CA MET A 169 6.62 4.43 19.49
C MET A 169 6.48 5.27 18.21
N GLY A 170 7.58 5.57 17.53
CA GLY A 170 7.56 6.25 16.25
C GLY A 170 8.93 6.19 15.58
N THR A 171 8.94 6.10 14.25
CA THR A 171 10.14 5.94 13.43
C THR A 171 9.94 6.58 12.06
N THR A 172 11.00 6.76 11.29
CA THR A 172 10.87 7.00 9.84
C THR A 172 10.31 5.76 9.13
N LEU A 173 9.82 5.90 7.89
CA LEU A 173 9.33 4.79 7.06
C LEU A 173 10.37 3.66 6.84
N ARG A 174 11.66 3.93 7.02
CA ARG A 174 12.73 2.94 6.90
C ARG A 174 12.86 2.04 8.14
N GLU A 175 12.56 2.58 9.32
CA GLU A 175 12.76 1.91 10.61
C GLU A 175 11.47 1.26 11.17
N VAL A 176 10.37 1.25 10.41
CA VAL A 176 9.02 0.79 10.85
C VAL A 176 8.95 -0.63 11.40
N GLY A 177 9.89 -1.51 11.05
CA GLY A 177 10.00 -2.85 11.67
C GLY A 177 10.38 -2.80 13.16
N SER A 178 10.86 -1.67 13.67
CA SER A 178 11.10 -1.46 15.11
C SER A 178 9.81 -1.24 15.91
N GLN A 179 8.66 -1.05 15.25
CA GLN A 179 7.36 -0.80 15.88
C GLN A 179 6.56 -2.10 16.07
N VAL A 180 5.59 -2.10 16.99
CA VAL A 180 4.55 -3.15 17.03
C VAL A 180 3.35 -2.67 16.21
N TRP A 181 2.77 -3.60 15.43
CA TRP A 181 1.65 -3.34 14.51
C TRP A 181 0.46 -4.25 14.80
N MET A 182 -0.76 -3.75 14.58
CA MET A 182 -1.99 -4.43 14.98
C MET A 182 -2.26 -5.74 14.24
N GLY A 183 -1.82 -5.88 12.99
CA GLY A 183 -1.86 -7.13 12.24
C GLY A 183 -1.04 -8.25 12.89
N CYS A 184 -0.04 -7.92 13.70
CA CYS A 184 0.76 -8.90 14.43
C CYS A 184 -0.07 -9.64 15.50
N PHE A 185 -0.96 -8.94 16.22
CA PHE A 185 -1.86 -9.60 17.18
C PHE A 185 -2.90 -10.48 16.49
N LEU A 186 -3.42 -10.04 15.34
CA LEU A 186 -4.31 -10.87 14.53
C LEU A 186 -3.60 -12.12 13.99
N LEU A 187 -2.31 -12.02 13.69
CA LEU A 187 -1.46 -13.14 13.28
C LEU A 187 -1.32 -14.15 14.43
N VAL A 188 -1.02 -13.67 15.65
CA VAL A 188 -0.95 -14.51 16.86
C VAL A 188 -2.28 -15.23 17.14
N ASP A 189 -3.41 -14.52 17.05
CA ASP A 189 -4.75 -15.13 17.20
C ASP A 189 -4.98 -16.26 16.17
N TYR A 190 -4.60 -16.04 14.89
CA TYR A 190 -4.72 -17.07 13.86
C TYR A 190 -3.78 -18.27 14.10
N ILE A 191 -2.54 -18.00 14.53
CA ILE A 191 -1.56 -19.03 14.89
C ILE A 191 -2.10 -19.91 16.02
N MET A 192 -2.77 -19.34 17.03
CA MET A 192 -3.37 -20.11 18.12
C MET A 192 -4.56 -20.96 17.69
N GLU A 193 -5.39 -20.48 16.75
CA GLU A 193 -6.48 -21.26 16.16
C GLU A 193 -5.96 -22.46 15.35
N MET A 194 -4.77 -22.35 14.74
CA MET A 194 -4.16 -23.41 13.93
C MET A 194 -3.03 -24.20 14.63
N LYS A 195 -2.78 -24.00 15.93
CA LYS A 195 -1.61 -24.53 16.65
C LYS A 195 -1.36 -26.04 16.49
N ASP A 196 -2.42 -26.84 16.41
CA ASP A 196 -2.33 -28.29 16.21
C ASP A 196 -1.68 -28.68 14.86
N GLN A 197 -1.71 -27.78 13.86
CA GLN A 197 -1.06 -27.95 12.56
C GLN A 197 0.42 -27.54 12.56
N LEU A 198 0.90 -26.90 13.64
CA LEU A 198 2.26 -26.36 13.77
C LEU A 198 3.22 -27.29 14.53
N ASN A 199 2.74 -28.44 15.02
CA ASN A 199 3.58 -29.44 15.69
C ASN A 199 4.73 -29.90 14.78
N GLU A 200 5.96 -29.80 15.29
CA GLU A 200 7.24 -30.07 14.62
C GLU A 200 7.48 -29.22 13.34
N ALA A 201 6.69 -28.17 13.10
CA ALA A 201 6.82 -27.34 11.91
C ALA A 201 8.11 -26.51 11.92
N VAL A 202 8.75 -26.41 10.75
CA VAL A 202 9.74 -25.37 10.45
C VAL A 202 9.02 -24.22 9.74
N VAL A 203 9.06 -23.03 10.32
CA VAL A 203 8.29 -21.85 9.88
C VAL A 203 9.21 -20.66 9.61
N LEU A 204 8.76 -19.73 8.76
CA LEU A 204 9.50 -18.54 8.34
C LEU A 204 8.61 -17.30 8.49
N GLU A 205 8.98 -16.36 9.37
CA GLU A 205 8.31 -15.06 9.46
C GLU A 205 9.05 -14.04 8.60
N LEU A 206 8.36 -13.43 7.62
CA LEU A 206 8.88 -12.37 6.76
C LEU A 206 8.55 -11.00 7.36
N GLY A 207 9.55 -10.12 7.49
CA GLY A 207 9.36 -8.77 8.03
C GLY A 207 8.89 -8.80 9.48
N ALA A 208 9.49 -9.67 10.30
CA ALA A 208 9.07 -9.96 11.66
C ALA A 208 9.26 -8.79 12.64
N GLY A 209 10.03 -7.75 12.25
CA GLY A 209 10.20 -6.54 13.03
C GLY A 209 10.73 -6.82 14.44
N THR A 210 9.92 -6.50 15.45
CA THR A 210 10.21 -6.74 16.88
C THR A 210 10.28 -8.22 17.28
N GLY A 211 9.78 -9.14 16.43
CA GLY A 211 9.75 -10.59 16.68
C GLY A 211 8.57 -11.10 17.51
N LEU A 212 7.56 -10.27 17.78
CA LEU A 212 6.44 -10.60 18.67
C LEU A 212 5.72 -11.91 18.28
N ALA A 213 5.34 -12.08 17.01
CA ALA A 213 4.66 -13.31 16.56
C ALA A 213 5.59 -14.52 16.56
N SER A 214 6.86 -14.38 16.20
CA SER A 214 7.88 -15.43 16.36
C SER A 214 8.05 -15.90 17.81
N ILE A 215 8.05 -14.97 18.78
CA ILE A 215 8.13 -15.31 20.21
C ILE A 215 6.85 -16.01 20.67
N ALA A 216 5.67 -15.54 20.27
CA ALA A 216 4.40 -16.22 20.54
C ALA A 216 4.36 -17.64 19.94
N LEU A 217 4.84 -17.84 18.70
CA LEU A 217 5.00 -19.16 18.08
C LEU A 217 5.86 -20.08 18.95
N GLY A 218 7.05 -19.63 19.34
CA GLY A 218 7.98 -20.45 20.13
C GLY A 218 7.50 -20.75 21.55
N LEU A 219 6.77 -19.85 22.20
CA LEU A 219 6.26 -20.09 23.55
C LEU A 219 5.00 -20.96 23.57
N MET A 220 4.08 -20.76 22.61
CA MET A 220 2.71 -21.27 22.69
C MET A 220 2.41 -22.46 21.78
N THR A 221 3.37 -22.91 20.95
CA THR A 221 3.18 -24.00 19.99
C THR A 221 4.38 -24.94 19.93
N ASP A 222 4.15 -26.17 19.51
CA ASP A 222 5.19 -27.22 19.40
C ASP A 222 6.01 -27.12 18.09
N VAL A 223 6.30 -25.90 17.61
CA VAL A 223 7.14 -25.67 16.42
C VAL A 223 8.58 -26.17 16.63
N SER A 224 9.15 -26.78 15.59
CA SER A 224 10.56 -27.23 15.61
C SER A 224 11.53 -26.05 15.49
N THR A 225 11.26 -25.12 14.58
CA THR A 225 12.16 -23.99 14.30
C THR A 225 11.39 -22.82 13.70
N VAL A 226 11.63 -21.62 14.22
CA VAL A 226 11.08 -20.36 13.74
C VAL A 226 12.24 -19.54 13.17
N TYR A 227 12.24 -19.32 11.86
CA TYR A 227 13.13 -18.37 11.21
C TYR A 227 12.47 -16.99 11.19
N CYS A 228 12.89 -16.14 12.12
CA CYS A 228 12.37 -14.79 12.29
C CYS A 228 13.20 -13.84 11.42
N THR A 229 12.61 -13.24 10.37
CA THR A 229 13.41 -12.55 9.34
C THR A 229 13.03 -11.11 9.07
N ASP A 230 14.06 -10.32 8.78
CA ASP A 230 13.99 -8.92 8.34
C ASP A 230 15.20 -8.63 7.43
N PHE A 231 15.30 -7.44 6.84
CA PHE A 231 16.45 -7.02 6.04
C PHE A 231 17.48 -6.23 6.86
N ASP A 232 17.02 -5.41 7.81
CA ASP A 232 17.88 -4.45 8.53
C ASP A 232 18.48 -5.07 9.81
N THR A 233 19.78 -4.83 10.03
CA THR A 233 20.55 -5.40 11.13
C THR A 233 20.18 -4.83 12.49
N ASP A 234 19.68 -3.61 12.55
CA ASP A 234 19.35 -2.96 13.81
C ASP A 234 17.98 -3.46 14.29
N ILE A 235 17.04 -3.68 13.37
CA ILE A 235 15.76 -4.36 13.61
C ILE A 235 16.01 -5.81 14.06
N LEU A 236 16.84 -6.56 13.33
CA LEU A 236 17.24 -7.93 13.74
C LEU A 236 17.97 -7.97 15.08
N SER A 237 18.67 -6.89 15.47
CA SER A 237 19.34 -6.79 16.78
C SER A 237 18.35 -6.58 17.92
N ASN A 238 17.35 -5.71 17.75
CA ASN A 238 16.25 -5.56 18.70
C ASN A 238 15.40 -6.84 18.79
N CYS A 239 15.05 -7.44 17.66
CA CYS A 239 14.34 -8.72 17.59
C CYS A 239 15.06 -9.83 18.38
N ALA A 240 16.36 -10.02 18.14
CA ALA A 240 17.15 -11.01 18.86
C ALA A 240 17.25 -10.71 20.38
N ALA A 241 17.25 -9.43 20.78
CA ALA A 241 17.20 -9.05 22.19
C ALA A 241 15.85 -9.42 22.83
N ASN A 242 14.73 -9.15 22.15
CA ASN A 242 13.39 -9.55 22.60
C ASN A 242 13.27 -11.08 22.74
N ILE A 243 13.80 -11.86 21.78
CA ILE A 243 13.82 -13.33 21.84
C ILE A 243 14.57 -13.83 23.08
N ILE A 244 15.78 -13.30 23.32
CA ILE A 244 16.62 -13.71 24.46
C ILE A 244 15.94 -13.35 25.80
N HIS A 245 15.36 -12.15 25.90
CA HIS A 245 14.69 -11.68 27.11
C HIS A 245 13.51 -12.59 27.50
N ASN A 246 12.60 -12.84 26.57
CA ASN A 246 11.42 -13.69 26.82
C ASN A 246 11.81 -15.18 27.02
N GLY A 247 12.90 -15.65 26.41
CA GLY A 247 13.45 -16.98 26.68
C GLY A 247 14.01 -17.15 28.09
N GLN A 248 14.62 -16.11 28.67
CA GLN A 248 15.11 -16.13 30.05
C GLN A 248 13.96 -16.14 31.06
N GLU A 249 12.91 -15.34 30.83
CA GLU A 249 11.72 -15.35 31.66
C GLU A 249 10.95 -16.69 31.55
N GLU A 250 10.87 -17.33 30.38
CA GLU A 250 10.29 -18.68 30.24
C GLU A 250 11.00 -19.70 31.16
N VAL A 251 12.34 -19.71 31.17
CA VAL A 251 13.15 -20.62 32.02
C VAL A 251 13.01 -20.27 33.51
N GLN A 252 12.74 -19.01 33.85
CA GLN A 252 12.52 -18.58 35.24
C GLN A 252 11.12 -18.95 35.75
N MET A 253 10.09 -18.89 34.89
CA MET A 253 8.71 -19.24 35.25
C MET A 253 8.43 -20.75 35.19
N ARG A 254 8.90 -21.45 34.15
CA ARG A 254 8.82 -22.91 34.07
C ARG A 254 9.80 -23.53 35.07
N LYS A 255 9.31 -24.33 36.02
CA LYS A 255 10.14 -25.04 37.03
C LYS A 255 10.92 -26.23 36.46
N GLU A 256 11.30 -26.17 35.18
CA GLU A 256 11.93 -27.24 34.42
C GLU A 256 13.28 -26.79 33.86
N PRO A 257 14.38 -26.92 34.63
CA PRO A 257 15.71 -26.39 34.27
C PRO A 257 16.41 -27.11 33.10
N GLU A 258 15.71 -27.99 32.38
CA GLU A 258 16.21 -28.70 31.19
C GLU A 258 15.44 -28.33 29.90
N SER A 259 14.52 -27.36 29.93
CA SER A 259 13.86 -26.84 28.72
C SER A 259 14.89 -26.24 27.76
N THR A 260 14.78 -26.54 26.47
CA THR A 260 15.71 -26.02 25.45
C THR A 260 15.49 -24.51 25.27
N PRO A 261 16.51 -23.65 25.41
CA PRO A 261 16.31 -22.19 25.41
C PRO A 261 15.60 -21.68 24.16
N LEU A 262 14.74 -20.67 24.30
CA LEU A 262 13.87 -20.20 23.22
C LEU A 262 14.68 -19.73 21.98
N GLU A 263 15.84 -19.13 22.20
CA GLU A 263 16.80 -18.70 21.18
C GLU A 263 17.45 -19.86 20.37
N THR A 264 17.26 -21.11 20.80
CA THR A 264 17.63 -22.29 19.99
C THR A 264 16.54 -22.66 18.98
N ARG A 265 15.28 -22.34 19.30
CA ARG A 265 14.09 -22.58 18.47
C ARG A 265 13.82 -21.41 17.52
N ILE A 266 13.98 -20.17 17.99
CA ILE A 266 13.78 -18.95 17.22
C ILE A 266 15.13 -18.37 16.78
N LYS A 267 15.34 -18.26 15.47
CA LYS A 267 16.59 -17.80 14.85
C LYS A 267 16.33 -16.51 14.06
N ALA A 268 16.87 -15.38 14.53
CA ALA A 268 16.86 -14.11 13.81
C ALA A 268 17.79 -14.18 12.59
N LYS A 269 17.27 -13.97 11.36
CA LYS A 269 18.04 -14.09 10.11
C LYS A 269 17.72 -12.99 9.10
N ARG A 270 18.75 -12.54 8.37
CA ARG A 270 18.62 -11.55 7.30
C ARG A 270 17.97 -12.18 6.08
N LEU A 271 16.92 -11.57 5.52
CA LEU A 271 16.26 -12.07 4.31
C LEU A 271 15.97 -10.91 3.35
N ASN A 272 16.48 -11.01 2.12
CA ASN A 272 16.38 -9.94 1.13
C ASN A 272 15.39 -10.30 0.00
N TRP A 273 14.21 -9.68 0.00
CA TRP A 273 13.18 -9.93 -1.01
C TRP A 273 13.60 -9.59 -2.45
N LEU A 274 14.60 -8.71 -2.66
CA LEU A 274 15.06 -8.28 -3.98
C LEU A 274 16.08 -9.23 -4.62
N MET A 275 16.79 -10.04 -3.82
CA MET A 275 17.74 -11.04 -4.33
C MET A 275 17.02 -12.21 -4.98
N LYS A 276 17.68 -12.92 -5.91
CA LYS A 276 17.08 -14.12 -6.55
C LYS A 276 16.89 -15.27 -5.57
N ASP A 277 17.90 -15.55 -4.75
CA ASP A 277 17.80 -16.37 -3.55
C ASP A 277 17.71 -15.42 -2.36
N PRO A 278 16.59 -15.38 -1.61
CA PRO A 278 16.40 -14.39 -0.56
C PRO A 278 17.20 -14.70 0.71
N MET A 279 17.70 -15.93 0.84
CA MET A 279 18.57 -16.40 1.94
C MET A 279 20.07 -16.26 1.60
N GLN A 280 20.41 -15.70 0.43
CA GLN A 280 21.80 -15.54 0.02
C GLN A 280 22.52 -14.51 0.89
N SER A 281 23.59 -14.94 1.57
CA SER A 281 24.53 -14.07 2.27
C SER A 281 25.07 -12.98 1.33
N LEU A 282 25.19 -11.76 1.83
CA LEU A 282 25.97 -10.70 1.19
C LEU A 282 27.47 -11.05 1.34
N GLU A 283 28.34 -10.49 0.48
CA GLU A 283 29.66 -11.09 0.15
C GLU A 283 30.75 -11.12 1.25
N ASP A 284 30.42 -10.84 2.52
CA ASP A 284 31.28 -11.05 3.69
C ASP A 284 30.52 -11.82 4.79
N GLN A 285 30.63 -13.17 4.81
CA GLN A 285 30.03 -14.09 5.79
C GLN A 285 30.54 -13.86 7.23
N THR A 286 30.14 -12.75 7.84
CA THR A 286 30.66 -12.26 9.11
C THR A 286 29.58 -11.71 10.03
N ASP A 287 28.37 -11.50 9.52
CA ASP A 287 27.22 -11.09 10.32
C ASP A 287 26.56 -12.32 10.98
N ARG A 288 26.19 -12.19 12.26
CA ARG A 288 25.48 -13.24 13.02
C ARG A 288 24.10 -13.56 12.43
N PHE A 289 23.52 -12.62 11.67
CA PHE A 289 22.22 -12.76 11.02
C PHE A 289 22.27 -13.41 9.65
N ASP A 290 23.46 -13.66 9.07
CA ASP A 290 23.54 -14.36 7.80
C ASP A 290 23.08 -15.82 7.95
N TRP A 291 22.57 -16.39 6.87
CA TRP A 291 22.17 -17.80 6.82
C TRP A 291 23.39 -18.71 6.74
N LEU A 292 23.45 -19.71 7.61
CA LEU A 292 24.31 -20.86 7.39
C LEU A 292 23.69 -21.75 6.31
N ASP A 293 24.51 -22.41 5.49
CA ASP A 293 24.03 -23.37 4.48
C ASP A 293 23.10 -24.44 5.08
N THR A 294 23.40 -24.89 6.31
CA THR A 294 22.57 -25.87 7.03
C THR A 294 21.20 -25.34 7.46
N GLU A 295 21.06 -24.04 7.68
CA GLU A 295 19.80 -23.40 8.06
C GLU A 295 18.93 -23.13 6.82
N ALA A 296 19.55 -22.65 5.75
CA ALA A 296 18.85 -22.45 4.48
C ALA A 296 18.40 -23.80 3.89
N GLU A 297 19.21 -24.85 4.02
CA GLU A 297 18.81 -26.21 3.63
C GLU A 297 17.71 -26.79 4.53
N GLU A 298 17.72 -26.51 5.84
CA GLU A 298 16.62 -26.88 6.74
C GLU A 298 15.29 -26.24 6.31
N TRP A 299 15.28 -24.95 5.98
CA TRP A 299 14.09 -24.31 5.41
C TRP A 299 13.67 -24.93 4.07
N ARG A 300 14.62 -25.15 3.14
CA ARG A 300 14.32 -25.72 1.82
C ARG A 300 13.77 -27.14 1.88
N THR A 301 14.24 -27.94 2.83
CA THR A 301 13.84 -29.34 2.98
C THR A 301 12.63 -29.55 3.90
N LYS A 302 12.46 -28.73 4.94
CA LYS A 302 11.42 -28.92 5.98
C LYS A 302 10.40 -27.78 6.09
N GLY A 303 10.68 -26.60 5.53
CA GLY A 303 9.82 -25.41 5.67
C GLY A 303 8.36 -25.67 5.27
N THR A 304 7.42 -25.32 6.13
CA THR A 304 5.99 -25.65 6.01
C THR A 304 5.12 -24.40 5.87
N PHE A 305 5.26 -23.45 6.79
CA PHE A 305 4.47 -22.23 6.85
C PHE A 305 5.35 -20.99 6.74
N ILE A 306 4.82 -19.98 6.06
CA ILE A 306 5.35 -18.62 6.03
C ILE A 306 4.34 -17.72 6.74
N PHE A 307 4.81 -16.82 7.58
CA PHE A 307 3.99 -15.82 8.28
C PHE A 307 4.47 -14.42 7.94
N ALA A 308 3.56 -13.44 7.93
CA ALA A 308 3.90 -12.02 7.84
C ALA A 308 2.74 -11.15 8.37
N ALA A 309 3.05 -10.02 8.98
CA ALA A 309 2.08 -9.04 9.48
C ALA A 309 2.49 -7.61 9.10
N ASP A 310 1.59 -6.84 8.49
CA ASP A 310 1.76 -5.40 8.18
C ASP A 310 3.03 -5.03 7.37
N VAL A 311 3.56 -5.98 6.62
CA VAL A 311 4.76 -5.85 5.77
C VAL A 311 4.57 -5.08 4.46
N VAL A 312 3.45 -4.35 4.29
CA VAL A 312 3.08 -3.71 3.03
C VAL A 312 2.69 -2.24 3.22
N TYR A 313 3.59 -1.36 2.80
CA TYR A 313 3.45 0.10 2.91
C TYR A 313 3.96 0.86 1.66
N ASP A 314 4.53 0.17 0.67
CA ASP A 314 4.96 0.72 -0.62
C ASP A 314 4.70 -0.29 -1.76
N ASP A 315 4.44 0.20 -2.97
CA ASP A 315 4.18 -0.60 -4.17
C ASP A 315 5.39 -1.48 -4.56
N SER A 316 6.61 -0.95 -4.42
CA SER A 316 7.86 -1.69 -4.77
C SER A 316 8.15 -2.80 -3.77
N LEU A 317 7.96 -2.53 -2.47
CA LEU A 317 8.03 -3.55 -1.42
C LEU A 317 6.94 -4.61 -1.56
N THR A 318 5.72 -4.20 -1.95
CA THR A 318 4.64 -5.14 -2.32
C THR A 318 5.07 -6.07 -3.44
N ASP A 319 5.61 -5.52 -4.54
CA ASP A 319 6.06 -6.31 -5.67
C ASP A 319 7.22 -7.26 -5.31
N ALA A 320 8.14 -6.81 -4.44
CA ALA A 320 9.24 -7.61 -3.91
C ALA A 320 8.74 -8.75 -3.01
N LEU A 321 7.82 -8.48 -2.08
CA LEU A 321 7.19 -9.46 -1.20
C LEU A 321 6.50 -10.55 -2.02
N VAL A 322 5.65 -10.18 -2.98
CA VAL A 322 4.93 -11.18 -3.80
C VAL A 322 5.89 -11.97 -4.68
N ALA A 323 6.94 -11.35 -5.23
CA ALA A 323 8.00 -12.08 -5.93
C ALA A 323 8.83 -12.99 -5.00
N CYS A 324 8.94 -12.68 -3.71
CA CYS A 324 9.58 -13.52 -2.70
C CYS A 324 8.71 -14.73 -2.35
N LEU A 325 7.42 -14.52 -2.06
CA LEU A 325 6.43 -15.57 -1.85
C LEU A 325 6.34 -16.52 -3.06
N GLU A 326 6.32 -15.98 -4.28
CA GLU A 326 6.32 -16.76 -5.53
C GLU A 326 7.51 -17.74 -5.61
N ARG A 327 8.67 -17.38 -5.06
CA ARG A 327 9.86 -18.25 -5.01
C ARG A 327 9.81 -19.24 -3.85
N LEU A 328 9.56 -18.77 -2.63
CA LEU A 328 9.58 -19.59 -1.42
C LEU A 328 8.47 -20.66 -1.41
N LEU A 329 7.27 -20.31 -1.89
CA LEU A 329 6.14 -21.23 -1.93
C LEU A 329 6.26 -22.24 -3.08
N CYS A 330 6.84 -21.85 -4.23
CA CYS A 330 6.99 -22.74 -5.39
C CYS A 330 8.30 -23.57 -5.40
N GLU A 331 9.21 -23.36 -4.46
CA GLU A 331 10.45 -24.14 -4.35
C GLU A 331 10.12 -25.62 -4.00
N PRO A 332 10.58 -26.62 -4.78
CA PRO A 332 10.15 -28.01 -4.62
C PRO A 332 10.44 -28.60 -3.25
N LEU A 333 9.46 -29.32 -2.70
CA LEU A 333 9.61 -30.08 -1.44
C LEU A 333 10.13 -31.51 -1.71
N PRO A 334 10.95 -32.08 -0.80
CA PRO A 334 11.35 -33.50 -0.81
C PRO A 334 10.15 -34.46 -0.85
N GLU A 335 10.33 -35.66 -1.41
CA GLU A 335 9.25 -36.67 -1.55
C GLU A 335 8.73 -37.20 -0.19
N ASP A 336 9.54 -37.11 0.85
CA ASP A 336 9.23 -37.50 2.24
C ASP A 336 8.69 -36.33 3.09
N HIS A 337 8.54 -35.13 2.53
CA HIS A 337 8.00 -33.99 3.26
C HIS A 337 6.50 -34.16 3.58
N PRO A 338 6.04 -33.88 4.81
CA PRO A 338 4.64 -34.10 5.21
C PRO A 338 3.63 -33.30 4.39
N ARG A 339 4.01 -32.14 3.83
CA ARG A 339 3.19 -31.32 2.93
C ARG A 339 3.61 -31.42 1.47
N LYS A 340 4.22 -32.52 1.05
CA LYS A 340 4.63 -32.74 -0.36
C LYS A 340 3.47 -32.55 -1.35
N THR A 341 2.25 -32.89 -0.95
CA THR A 341 1.04 -32.77 -1.77
C THR A 341 0.35 -31.42 -1.70
N GLU A 342 0.28 -30.80 -0.52
CA GLU A 342 -0.37 -29.50 -0.29
C GLU A 342 0.54 -28.31 -0.62
N GLY A 343 1.85 -28.50 -0.56
CA GLY A 343 2.83 -27.44 -0.63
C GLY A 343 2.99 -26.65 0.66
N ARG A 344 3.90 -25.66 0.62
CA ARG A 344 4.00 -24.62 1.65
C ARG A 344 2.78 -23.69 1.59
N VAL A 345 2.45 -23.07 2.72
CA VAL A 345 1.37 -22.08 2.83
C VAL A 345 1.96 -20.80 3.43
N ALA A 346 1.56 -19.64 2.93
CA ALA A 346 1.82 -18.37 3.61
C ALA A 346 0.52 -17.80 4.20
N ILE A 347 0.57 -17.32 5.44
CA ILE A 347 -0.52 -16.60 6.10
C ILE A 347 -0.06 -15.15 6.30
N LEU A 348 -0.76 -14.20 5.70
CA LEU A 348 -0.44 -12.78 5.78
C LEU A 348 -1.58 -11.98 6.39
N THR A 349 -1.36 -11.35 7.54
CA THR A 349 -2.30 -10.39 8.14
C THR A 349 -1.89 -8.95 7.79
N MET A 350 -2.89 -8.07 7.73
CA MET A 350 -2.65 -6.67 7.41
C MET A 350 -3.78 -5.79 7.94
N GLU A 351 -3.47 -4.56 8.28
CA GLU A 351 -4.37 -3.47 8.65
C GLU A 351 -4.64 -2.55 7.45
N LYS A 352 -5.88 -2.05 7.33
CA LYS A 352 -6.22 -1.01 6.33
C LYS A 352 -5.92 0.36 6.90
N ARG A 353 -4.77 0.91 6.52
CA ARG A 353 -4.48 2.33 6.76
C ARG A 353 -5.08 3.18 5.65
N TYR A 354 -6.08 3.97 6.03
CA TYR A 354 -6.76 4.89 5.13
C TYR A 354 -6.09 6.26 5.18
N ASN A 355 -5.41 6.63 4.11
CA ASN A 355 -4.76 7.92 3.95
C ASN A 355 -5.51 8.76 2.92
N PHE A 356 -5.50 10.08 3.04
CA PHE A 356 -6.01 10.94 1.98
C PHE A 356 -4.99 11.01 0.85
N SER A 357 -5.28 10.37 -0.29
CA SER A 357 -4.40 10.39 -1.46
C SER A 357 -4.58 11.70 -2.22
N LEU A 358 -3.48 12.39 -2.52
CA LEU A 358 -3.50 13.58 -3.39
C LEU A 358 -3.77 13.22 -4.86
N ASP A 359 -3.43 12.00 -5.29
CA ASP A 359 -3.66 11.51 -6.66
C ASP A 359 -5.13 11.12 -6.88
N GLU A 360 -5.77 10.52 -5.86
CA GLU A 360 -7.17 10.10 -5.93
C GLU A 360 -8.15 11.16 -5.40
N LEU A 361 -7.64 12.14 -4.63
CA LEU A 361 -8.40 13.18 -3.91
C LEU A 361 -9.49 12.60 -2.99
N ASP A 362 -9.22 11.42 -2.43
CA ASP A 362 -10.14 10.65 -1.59
C ASP A 362 -9.36 9.90 -0.48
N VAL A 363 -10.10 9.43 0.52
CA VAL A 363 -9.57 8.62 1.63
C VAL A 363 -9.50 7.15 1.18
N VAL A 364 -8.29 6.67 0.91
CA VAL A 364 -8.03 5.36 0.28
C VAL A 364 -7.02 4.54 1.06
N ALA A 365 -7.14 3.21 0.99
CA ALA A 365 -6.19 2.28 1.58
C ALA A 365 -5.18 1.79 0.52
N GLN A 366 -4.41 2.73 -0.04
CA GLN A 366 -3.63 2.55 -1.28
C GLN A 366 -2.71 1.31 -1.24
N ALA A 367 -1.93 1.13 -0.18
CA ALA A 367 -1.04 -0.02 -0.03
C ALA A 367 -1.80 -1.37 0.04
N HIS A 368 -2.90 -1.41 0.81
CA HIS A 368 -3.78 -2.59 0.85
C HIS A 368 -4.38 -2.90 -0.53
N ASP A 369 -4.89 -1.88 -1.24
CA ASP A 369 -5.56 -2.07 -2.52
C ASP A 369 -4.57 -2.44 -3.63
N TYR A 370 -3.33 -1.93 -3.58
CA TYR A 370 -2.23 -2.38 -4.43
C TYR A 370 -1.85 -3.83 -4.13
N PHE A 371 -1.68 -4.21 -2.86
CA PHE A 371 -1.40 -5.59 -2.44
C PHE A 371 -2.43 -6.59 -2.96
N VAL A 372 -3.72 -6.35 -2.73
CA VAL A 372 -4.81 -7.24 -3.18
C VAL A 372 -4.80 -7.36 -4.71
N LYS A 373 -4.58 -6.25 -5.42
CA LYS A 373 -4.49 -6.19 -6.89
C LYS A 373 -3.24 -6.90 -7.43
N ARG A 374 -2.10 -6.86 -6.72
CA ARG A 374 -0.84 -7.53 -7.09
C ARG A 374 -0.92 -9.04 -6.81
N MET A 375 -1.49 -9.45 -5.69
CA MET A 375 -1.77 -10.85 -5.38
C MET A 375 -2.72 -11.46 -6.42
N GLY A 376 -3.84 -10.80 -6.73
CA GLY A 376 -4.78 -11.24 -7.77
C GLY A 376 -4.24 -11.28 -9.20
N ARG A 377 -3.02 -10.78 -9.44
CA ARG A 377 -2.30 -10.86 -10.72
C ARG A 377 -1.27 -11.99 -10.77
N SER A 378 -0.93 -12.63 -9.65
CA SER A 378 0.02 -13.76 -9.66
C SER A 378 -0.55 -14.93 -10.46
N LEU A 379 0.28 -15.50 -11.33
CA LEU A 379 -0.03 -16.73 -12.07
C LEU A 379 0.43 -17.99 -11.34
N LEU A 380 1.19 -17.84 -10.26
CA LEU A 380 1.79 -18.93 -9.49
C LEU A 380 1.06 -19.15 -8.16
N LEU A 381 0.59 -18.06 -7.54
CA LEU A 381 -0.08 -18.09 -6.25
C LEU A 381 -1.60 -18.00 -6.38
N GLU A 382 -2.28 -18.60 -5.41
CA GLU A 382 -3.69 -18.39 -5.10
C GLU A 382 -3.80 -17.79 -3.70
N ALA A 383 -4.63 -16.77 -3.54
CA ALA A 383 -4.83 -16.07 -2.28
C ALA A 383 -6.32 -16.10 -1.90
N GLN A 384 -6.61 -16.67 -0.73
CA GLN A 384 -7.92 -16.75 -0.14
C GLN A 384 -8.00 -15.81 1.06
N ARG A 385 -9.05 -14.98 1.11
CA ARG A 385 -9.36 -14.18 2.30
C ARG A 385 -9.97 -15.07 3.38
N VAL A 386 -9.35 -15.07 4.56
CA VAL A 386 -9.92 -15.63 5.78
C VAL A 386 -10.86 -14.60 6.41
N ASP A 387 -12.03 -15.05 6.86
CA ASP A 387 -12.91 -14.26 7.73
C ASP A 387 -12.38 -14.36 9.17
N TYR A 388 -11.90 -13.24 9.70
CA TYR A 388 -11.34 -13.20 11.05
C TYR A 388 -12.40 -13.00 12.15
N SER A 389 -13.66 -12.72 11.78
CA SER A 389 -14.72 -12.40 12.76
C SER A 389 -15.08 -13.57 13.69
N SER A 390 -14.68 -14.79 13.33
CA SER A 390 -14.86 -16.01 14.13
C SER A 390 -13.59 -16.50 14.84
N LEU A 391 -12.42 -15.88 14.66
CA LEU A 391 -11.18 -16.30 15.33
C LEU A 391 -11.27 -16.03 16.83
N GLY A 392 -10.76 -16.94 17.65
CA GLY A 392 -10.62 -16.67 19.09
C GLY A 392 -9.66 -15.52 19.38
N ARG A 393 -9.92 -14.73 20.44
CA ARG A 393 -8.95 -13.76 20.95
C ARG A 393 -8.02 -14.45 21.94
N TYR A 394 -6.73 -14.47 21.62
CA TYR A 394 -5.67 -15.11 22.38
C TYR A 394 -4.57 -14.13 22.83
N CYS A 395 -4.53 -12.91 22.29
CA CYS A 395 -3.72 -11.79 22.78
C CYS A 395 -4.58 -10.67 23.41
N ASN A 396 -4.03 -9.88 24.35
CA ASN A 396 -4.72 -8.78 25.04
C ASN A 396 -4.77 -7.47 24.22
N TYR A 397 -5.55 -7.44 23.14
CA TYR A 397 -5.72 -6.23 22.32
C TYR A 397 -7.17 -5.98 21.92
N ASP A 398 -7.50 -4.71 21.65
CA ASP A 398 -8.78 -4.31 21.08
C ASP A 398 -8.77 -4.53 19.57
N ARG A 399 -9.65 -5.43 19.08
CA ARG A 399 -9.78 -5.69 17.64
C ARG A 399 -10.40 -4.50 16.92
N SER A 400 -9.59 -3.80 16.13
CA SER A 400 -10.06 -2.77 15.19
C SER A 400 -10.95 -3.38 14.09
N LYS A 401 -11.91 -2.59 13.58
CA LYS A 401 -12.75 -2.95 12.43
C LYS A 401 -12.01 -2.87 11.10
N ASP A 402 -10.86 -2.19 11.09
CA ASP A 402 -10.04 -1.95 9.92
C ASP A 402 -8.88 -2.95 9.79
N LEU A 403 -8.78 -3.89 10.74
CA LEU A 403 -8.07 -5.15 10.51
C LEU A 403 -8.66 -5.86 9.30
N VAL A 404 -7.78 -6.39 8.44
CA VAL A 404 -8.17 -7.01 7.16
C VAL A 404 -7.96 -8.51 7.23
N SER A 405 -8.74 -9.23 6.41
CA SER A 405 -8.59 -10.66 6.16
C SER A 405 -7.14 -11.12 6.15
N GLY A 406 -6.80 -12.03 7.06
CA GLY A 406 -5.63 -12.88 6.87
C GLY A 406 -5.74 -13.53 5.50
N ASN A 407 -4.73 -13.40 4.66
CA ASN A 407 -4.71 -14.04 3.36
C ASN A 407 -3.97 -15.36 3.52
N GLU A 408 -4.68 -16.47 3.33
CA GLU A 408 -4.06 -17.76 3.11
C GLU A 408 -3.61 -17.83 1.65
N VAL A 409 -2.32 -18.07 1.44
CA VAL A 409 -1.66 -17.99 0.13
C VAL A 409 -0.93 -19.30 -0.15
N ILE A 410 -1.25 -19.93 -1.28
CA ILE A 410 -0.75 -21.25 -1.65
C ILE A 410 -0.24 -21.32 -3.10
N PRO A 411 0.68 -22.24 -3.43
CA PRO A 411 1.02 -22.59 -4.80
C PRO A 411 -0.18 -23.15 -5.56
N ARG A 412 -0.27 -22.84 -6.86
CA ARG A 412 -1.25 -23.46 -7.76
C ARG A 412 -0.80 -24.86 -8.19
N HIS A 413 -1.47 -25.89 -7.67
CA HIS A 413 -1.28 -27.31 -8.04
C HIS A 413 -1.78 -27.70 -9.43
N SER A 414 -2.36 -26.77 -10.18
CA SER A 414 -2.85 -27.00 -11.54
C SER A 414 -2.60 -25.76 -12.40
N PRO A 415 -2.32 -25.93 -13.71
CA PRO A 415 -2.35 -24.79 -14.61
C PRO A 415 -3.73 -24.13 -14.50
N PRO A 416 -3.81 -22.79 -14.42
CA PRO A 416 -5.08 -22.12 -14.19
C PRO A 416 -6.08 -22.52 -15.30
N PRO A 417 -7.37 -22.72 -14.97
CA PRO A 417 -8.40 -22.72 -16.01
C PRO A 417 -8.20 -21.42 -16.82
N HIS A 418 -8.03 -21.56 -18.14
CA HIS A 418 -7.43 -20.57 -19.06
C HIS A 418 -7.43 -19.16 -18.49
N PRO A 419 -6.24 -18.55 -18.24
CA PRO A 419 -6.09 -17.45 -17.32
C PRO A 419 -7.23 -16.46 -17.50
N PHE A 420 -8.07 -16.34 -16.47
CA PHE A 420 -8.95 -15.19 -16.32
C PHE A 420 -8.03 -13.99 -16.14
N LYS A 421 -7.54 -13.48 -17.27
CA LYS A 421 -7.43 -12.05 -17.47
C LYS A 421 -8.87 -11.56 -17.40
N PRO A 422 -9.30 -10.86 -16.34
CA PRO A 422 -10.23 -9.77 -16.56
C PRO A 422 -9.51 -8.84 -17.54
N THR A 423 -9.76 -9.02 -18.83
CA THR A 423 -9.28 -8.10 -19.86
C THR A 423 -10.08 -6.83 -19.66
N MET A 424 -9.62 -6.00 -18.72
CA MET A 424 -10.03 -4.62 -18.49
C MET A 424 -9.90 -3.91 -19.83
N SER A 425 -11.01 -3.92 -20.54
CA SER A 425 -11.11 -3.45 -21.89
C SER A 425 -11.56 -2.01 -21.82
N TRP A 426 -10.80 -1.14 -22.44
CA TRP A 426 -11.16 0.25 -22.57
C TRP A 426 -11.80 0.45 -23.95
N ALA A 427 -12.91 1.18 -23.98
CA ALA A 427 -13.48 1.71 -25.21
C ALA A 427 -13.83 3.18 -24.97
N GLN A 428 -13.41 4.08 -25.85
CA GLN A 428 -13.71 5.49 -25.76
C GLN A 428 -14.33 6.00 -27.05
N THR A 429 -15.53 6.57 -26.96
CA THR A 429 -16.30 7.04 -28.12
C THR A 429 -16.80 8.44 -27.88
N THR A 430 -16.63 9.34 -28.86
CA THR A 430 -17.24 10.67 -28.84
C THR A 430 -18.55 10.65 -29.61
N ILE A 431 -19.66 10.82 -28.89
CA ILE A 431 -21.03 10.96 -29.41
C ILE A 431 -21.40 12.45 -29.53
N ARG A 432 -22.48 12.75 -30.26
CA ARG A 432 -22.99 14.12 -30.42
C ARG A 432 -24.49 14.17 -30.17
N LEU A 433 -24.90 14.99 -29.21
CA LEU A 433 -26.30 15.35 -29.00
C LEU A 433 -26.67 16.53 -29.94
N PRO A 434 -27.91 16.58 -30.45
CA PRO A 434 -28.41 17.72 -31.19
C PRO A 434 -28.46 18.97 -30.30
N ALA A 435 -28.62 20.15 -30.92
CA ALA A 435 -28.92 21.35 -30.15
C ALA A 435 -30.25 21.16 -29.41
N LYS A 436 -30.29 21.53 -28.13
CA LYS A 436 -31.48 21.59 -27.30
C LYS A 436 -31.74 23.06 -26.94
N PRO A 437 -32.99 23.49 -26.74
CA PRO A 437 -33.27 24.74 -26.04
C PRO A 437 -32.86 24.61 -24.56
N ARG A 438 -32.94 25.72 -23.81
CA ARG A 438 -32.78 25.70 -22.36
C ARG A 438 -33.68 24.64 -21.71
N GLY A 439 -33.21 24.06 -20.61
CA GLY A 439 -33.96 23.16 -19.74
C GLY A 439 -33.33 21.80 -19.52
N CYS A 440 -34.06 20.93 -18.83
CA CYS A 440 -33.61 19.58 -18.49
C CYS A 440 -34.11 18.55 -19.53
N HIS A 441 -33.19 17.84 -20.18
CA HIS A 441 -33.48 16.92 -21.29
C HIS A 441 -33.07 15.49 -20.93
N LEU A 442 -34.00 14.53 -20.94
CA LEU A 442 -33.67 13.11 -20.81
C LEU A 442 -32.96 12.62 -22.09
N VAL A 443 -31.70 12.23 -21.98
CA VAL A 443 -30.82 11.89 -23.12
C VAL A 443 -30.31 10.44 -23.11
N THR A 444 -30.71 9.63 -22.13
CA THR A 444 -30.24 8.23 -21.98
C THR A 444 -30.35 7.43 -23.28
N GLY A 445 -31.52 7.43 -23.91
CA GLY A 445 -31.75 6.73 -25.18
C GLY A 445 -31.10 7.40 -26.41
N GLU A 446 -30.64 8.65 -26.32
CA GLU A 446 -29.83 9.29 -27.38
C GLU A 446 -28.35 8.90 -27.25
N ILE A 447 -27.88 8.67 -26.02
CA ILE A 447 -26.54 8.16 -25.69
C ILE A 447 -26.43 6.69 -26.10
N GLU A 448 -27.35 5.82 -25.64
CA GLU A 448 -27.33 4.38 -25.93
C GLU A 448 -27.35 4.06 -27.43
N LYS A 449 -28.08 4.83 -28.24
CA LYS A 449 -28.13 4.67 -29.70
C LYS A 449 -26.79 4.95 -30.38
N GLN A 450 -25.97 5.81 -29.80
CA GLN A 450 -24.64 6.18 -30.31
C GLN A 450 -23.51 5.36 -29.65
N LEU A 451 -23.85 4.39 -28.79
CA LEU A 451 -22.89 3.61 -27.99
C LEU A 451 -23.10 2.09 -28.13
N PRO A 452 -23.09 1.52 -29.36
CA PRO A 452 -23.33 0.10 -29.59
C PRO A 452 -22.34 -0.83 -28.87
N GLU A 453 -21.12 -0.38 -28.63
CA GLU A 453 -20.06 -1.06 -27.89
C GLU A 453 -20.39 -1.29 -26.41
N LEU A 454 -21.35 -0.55 -25.82
CA LEU A 454 -21.85 -0.83 -24.47
C LEU A 454 -22.31 -2.28 -24.35
N LYS A 455 -22.93 -2.83 -25.41
CA LYS A 455 -23.38 -4.22 -25.49
C LYS A 455 -22.26 -5.25 -25.43
N GLN A 456 -21.00 -4.84 -25.65
CA GLN A 456 -19.83 -5.73 -25.58
C GLN A 456 -19.40 -6.00 -24.13
N PHE A 457 -19.88 -5.26 -23.13
CA PHE A 457 -19.42 -5.40 -21.74
C PHE A 457 -20.34 -6.31 -20.90
N SER A 458 -19.75 -7.19 -20.10
CA SER A 458 -20.45 -8.05 -19.12
C SER A 458 -20.70 -7.28 -17.82
N VAL A 459 -19.63 -6.72 -17.26
CA VAL A 459 -19.58 -5.89 -16.06
C VAL A 459 -18.50 -4.82 -16.22
N GLY A 460 -18.72 -3.63 -15.66
CA GLY A 460 -17.76 -2.53 -15.76
C GLY A 460 -18.29 -1.21 -15.24
N MET A 461 -17.60 -0.13 -15.58
CA MET A 461 -18.00 1.26 -15.37
C MET A 461 -18.07 1.99 -16.71
N ALA A 462 -19.12 2.77 -16.90
CA ALA A 462 -19.29 3.68 -18.02
C ALA A 462 -19.20 5.11 -17.50
N ASN A 463 -18.09 5.77 -17.81
CA ASN A 463 -17.82 7.13 -17.39
C ASN A 463 -18.12 8.07 -18.57
N VAL A 464 -19.08 8.97 -18.39
CA VAL A 464 -19.61 9.85 -19.45
C VAL A 464 -18.97 11.25 -19.32
N PHE A 465 -18.10 11.60 -20.28
CA PHE A 465 -17.19 12.78 -20.34
C PHE A 465 -17.32 13.58 -21.66
N ARG A 466 -16.26 14.23 -22.22
CA ARG A 466 -16.25 14.96 -23.53
C ARG A 466 -14.83 15.16 -24.15
N LEU A 467 -14.67 15.29 -25.49
CA LEU A 467 -13.40 15.55 -26.25
C LEU A 467 -13.65 16.47 -27.49
N THR A 468 -12.69 17.02 -28.26
CA THR A 468 -11.23 16.85 -28.51
C THR A 468 -10.66 18.24 -28.92
N VAL A 469 -9.38 18.63 -28.74
CA VAL A 469 -8.06 18.05 -29.16
C VAL A 469 -6.95 18.72 -28.29
N ALA A 470 -5.80 18.16 -27.85
CA ALA A 470 -5.24 16.79 -27.73
C ALA A 470 -3.98 16.79 -26.79
N LEU A 471 -3.41 15.58 -26.54
CA LEU A 471 -2.23 15.22 -25.70
C LEU A 471 -2.34 15.39 -24.17
N THR A 472 -2.14 14.26 -23.49
CA THR A 472 -2.18 14.02 -22.03
C THR A 472 -3.57 14.16 -21.39
N CYS A 473 -3.86 13.30 -20.41
CA CYS A 473 -5.21 12.82 -20.12
C CYS A 473 -5.74 13.33 -18.77
N HIS A 474 -6.83 14.13 -18.75
CA HIS A 474 -7.80 14.26 -17.65
C HIS A 474 -8.96 15.26 -18.01
N ILE A 475 -10.16 15.08 -17.42
CA ILE A 475 -11.20 16.13 -17.08
C ILE A 475 -12.18 16.71 -18.16
N LEU A 476 -13.40 17.03 -17.68
CA LEU A 476 -14.39 18.08 -18.08
C LEU A 476 -15.37 17.97 -19.28
N VAL A 477 -16.56 18.56 -19.08
CA VAL A 477 -17.33 19.23 -20.15
C VAL A 477 -16.70 20.59 -20.44
N GLN A 478 -16.17 20.74 -21.66
CA GLN A 478 -15.67 22.03 -22.16
C GLN A 478 -16.81 22.92 -22.71
N HIS A 479 -17.80 23.15 -21.85
CA HIS A 479 -18.59 24.38 -21.79
C HIS A 479 -18.92 24.60 -20.33
N THR A 480 -18.67 25.80 -19.86
CA THR A 480 -19.08 26.28 -18.55
C THR A 480 -20.60 26.36 -18.39
N SER A 481 -21.40 26.26 -19.46
CA SER A 481 -22.85 26.56 -19.44
C SER A 481 -23.79 25.38 -19.71
N ALA A 482 -23.38 24.13 -19.47
CA ALA A 482 -24.27 22.95 -19.52
C ALA A 482 -23.77 21.79 -18.64
N SER A 483 -24.68 21.09 -17.97
CA SER A 483 -24.37 20.02 -17.01
C SER A 483 -25.00 18.66 -17.33
N LEU A 484 -24.52 17.61 -16.66
CA LEU A 484 -25.05 16.24 -16.73
C LEU A 484 -25.48 15.77 -15.33
N THR A 485 -26.63 15.12 -15.21
CA THR A 485 -27.12 14.59 -13.93
C THR A 485 -27.92 13.30 -14.10
N LEU A 486 -28.16 12.58 -13.00
CA LEU A 486 -29.09 11.45 -12.93
C LEU A 486 -30.34 11.87 -12.16
N ASN A 487 -31.50 11.84 -12.81
CA ASN A 487 -32.78 12.15 -12.18
C ASN A 487 -33.92 11.38 -12.87
N GLU A 488 -35.18 11.68 -12.54
CA GLU A 488 -36.33 10.86 -12.96
C GLU A 488 -36.47 10.71 -14.49
N ASN A 489 -36.79 9.50 -14.95
CA ASN A 489 -36.95 9.16 -16.37
C ASN A 489 -38.41 9.03 -16.83
N ALA A 490 -39.38 9.04 -15.90
CA ALA A 490 -40.78 8.76 -16.17
C ALA A 490 -41.63 10.02 -16.33
N ASP A 491 -41.69 10.87 -15.30
CA ASP A 491 -42.50 12.09 -15.34
C ASP A 491 -41.77 13.25 -16.08
N PRO A 492 -42.37 13.87 -17.12
CA PRO A 492 -41.84 15.08 -17.74
C PRO A 492 -41.88 16.31 -16.84
N ASP A 493 -42.80 16.42 -15.88
CA ASP A 493 -43.02 17.63 -15.09
C ASP A 493 -41.82 17.89 -14.15
N VAL A 494 -41.18 16.83 -13.64
CA VAL A 494 -39.94 16.92 -12.83
C VAL A 494 -38.81 17.64 -13.59
N ARG A 495 -38.77 17.58 -14.92
CA ARG A 495 -37.78 18.32 -15.72
C ARG A 495 -38.08 19.82 -15.79
N VAL A 496 -39.35 20.19 -15.77
CA VAL A 496 -39.81 21.59 -15.73
C VAL A 496 -39.57 22.17 -14.35
N ASP A 497 -39.96 21.45 -13.30
CA ASP A 497 -39.76 21.85 -11.90
C ASP A 497 -38.27 22.03 -11.56
N MET A 498 -37.40 21.14 -12.04
CA MET A 498 -35.95 21.27 -11.86
C MET A 498 -35.37 22.46 -12.64
N GLU A 499 -35.86 22.78 -13.84
CA GLU A 499 -35.47 24.00 -14.55
C GLU A 499 -35.92 25.26 -13.79
N MET A 500 -37.16 25.28 -13.29
CA MET A 500 -37.68 26.37 -12.47
C MET A 500 -36.84 26.57 -11.20
N ALA A 501 -36.54 25.50 -10.47
CA ALA A 501 -35.69 25.54 -9.27
C ALA A 501 -34.28 26.07 -9.58
N LEU A 502 -33.65 25.61 -10.67
CA LEU A 502 -32.34 26.11 -11.09
C LEU A 502 -32.39 27.60 -11.47
N ASN A 503 -33.47 28.07 -12.08
CA ASN A 503 -33.66 29.48 -12.42
C ASN A 503 -33.87 30.38 -11.19
N GLU A 504 -34.51 29.89 -10.13
CA GLU A 504 -34.61 30.59 -8.84
C GLU A 504 -33.29 30.59 -8.05
N ILE A 505 -32.52 29.50 -8.10
CA ILE A 505 -31.19 29.40 -7.44
C ILE A 505 -30.16 30.32 -8.11
N ALA A 506 -30.20 30.42 -9.44
CA ALA A 506 -29.28 31.23 -10.24
C ALA A 506 -30.05 32.09 -11.27
N PRO A 507 -30.70 33.18 -10.82
CA PRO A 507 -31.51 34.06 -11.65
C PRO A 507 -30.65 35.04 -12.47
N GLU A 508 -31.09 35.33 -13.70
CA GLU A 508 -30.38 36.24 -14.63
C GLU A 508 -30.36 37.71 -14.16
N SER A 509 -31.22 38.05 -13.20
CA SER A 509 -31.27 39.39 -12.58
C SER A 509 -30.23 39.59 -11.46
N MET A 510 -29.45 38.58 -11.10
CA MET A 510 -28.38 38.73 -10.10
C MET A 510 -27.23 39.58 -10.70
N PRO A 511 -26.65 40.53 -9.94
CA PRO A 511 -25.66 41.48 -10.48
C PRO A 511 -24.27 40.83 -10.65
N PHE A 512 -24.14 39.92 -11.61
CA PHE A 512 -22.87 39.29 -11.97
C PHE A 512 -21.93 40.26 -12.68
N THR A 513 -20.63 40.17 -12.38
CA THR A 513 -19.58 40.97 -13.05
C THR A 513 -19.29 40.49 -14.48
N HIS A 514 -19.43 39.19 -14.73
CA HIS A 514 -19.25 38.57 -16.06
C HIS A 514 -20.60 38.56 -16.79
N THR A 515 -20.70 39.29 -17.90
CA THR A 515 -21.93 39.47 -18.68
C THR A 515 -21.68 39.46 -20.20
N ASP A 516 -20.50 39.02 -20.62
CA ASP A 516 -19.95 39.26 -21.95
C ASP A 516 -20.71 38.55 -23.08
N GLU A 517 -21.29 37.37 -22.81
CA GLU A 517 -22.14 36.65 -23.78
C GLU A 517 -23.66 36.75 -23.50
N GLY A 518 -24.09 37.67 -22.64
CA GLY A 518 -25.52 37.96 -22.36
C GLY A 518 -26.05 37.47 -21.00
N PRO A 519 -27.36 37.66 -20.72
CA PRO A 519 -27.92 37.42 -19.37
C PRO A 519 -27.90 35.95 -18.91
N ASP A 520 -27.95 35.01 -19.85
CA ASP A 520 -27.94 33.57 -19.59
C ASP A 520 -26.52 32.97 -19.43
N ASP A 521 -25.49 33.82 -19.50
CA ASP A 521 -24.09 33.42 -19.54
C ASP A 521 -23.54 32.97 -18.17
N MET A 522 -23.32 33.92 -17.26
CA MET A 522 -22.81 33.62 -15.92
C MET A 522 -23.79 32.78 -15.08
N THR A 523 -25.10 32.87 -15.34
CA THR A 523 -26.07 31.95 -14.74
C THR A 523 -25.88 30.52 -15.23
N GLY A 524 -25.53 30.32 -16.50
CA GLY A 524 -25.13 29.02 -17.03
C GLY A 524 -23.87 28.49 -16.36
N HIS A 525 -22.87 29.35 -16.13
CA HIS A 525 -21.65 29.01 -15.38
C HIS A 525 -21.98 28.51 -13.98
N LEU A 526 -22.78 29.27 -13.23
CA LEU A 526 -23.16 28.92 -11.87
C LEU A 526 -23.96 27.60 -11.80
N LYS A 527 -24.97 27.42 -12.67
CA LYS A 527 -25.78 26.19 -12.74
C LYS A 527 -24.96 24.97 -13.13
N SER A 528 -23.98 25.12 -14.02
CA SER A 528 -23.09 24.02 -14.41
C SER A 528 -22.17 23.59 -13.26
N THR A 529 -21.64 24.55 -12.49
CA THR A 529 -20.82 24.27 -11.31
C THR A 529 -21.63 23.57 -10.21
N LEU A 530 -22.88 23.99 -9.99
CA LEU A 530 -23.75 23.41 -8.96
C LEU A 530 -24.23 21.98 -9.28
N VAL A 531 -24.50 21.67 -10.55
CA VAL A 531 -25.04 20.36 -10.96
C VAL A 531 -23.93 19.35 -11.33
N GLY A 532 -22.76 19.84 -11.75
CA GLY A 532 -21.64 18.99 -12.17
C GLY A 532 -21.68 18.60 -13.65
N VAL A 533 -20.54 18.13 -14.16
CA VAL A 533 -20.29 17.98 -15.61
C VAL A 533 -20.09 16.55 -16.08
N SER A 534 -20.13 15.56 -15.19
CA SER A 534 -19.74 14.18 -15.51
C SER A 534 -20.49 13.17 -14.65
N LEU A 535 -20.65 11.95 -15.18
CA LEU A 535 -21.32 10.86 -14.49
C LEU A 535 -20.49 9.58 -14.59
N ASN A 536 -20.33 8.89 -13.46
CA ASN A 536 -19.79 7.53 -13.38
C ASN A 536 -20.96 6.57 -13.15
N ILE A 537 -21.24 5.69 -14.12
CA ILE A 537 -22.44 4.84 -14.11
C ILE A 537 -22.00 3.37 -14.26
N PRO A 538 -22.39 2.46 -13.34
CA PRO A 538 -22.01 1.06 -13.49
C PRO A 538 -22.62 0.42 -14.75
N ILE A 539 -21.92 -0.55 -15.34
CA ILE A 539 -22.39 -1.36 -16.46
C ILE A 539 -22.74 -2.74 -15.94
N THR A 540 -23.91 -3.25 -16.31
CA THR A 540 -24.27 -4.64 -16.05
C THR A 540 -25.02 -5.21 -17.24
N ASN A 541 -24.54 -6.34 -17.76
CA ASN A 541 -25.11 -7.01 -18.92
C ASN A 541 -25.30 -6.07 -20.12
N GLY A 542 -24.26 -5.30 -20.44
CA GLY A 542 -24.16 -4.45 -21.62
C GLY A 542 -25.19 -3.32 -21.68
N ARG A 543 -25.60 -2.83 -20.51
CA ARG A 543 -26.51 -1.70 -20.28
C ARG A 543 -26.00 -0.87 -19.10
N PHE A 544 -26.36 0.41 -19.07
CA PHE A 544 -26.20 1.22 -17.87
C PHE A 544 -27.05 0.62 -16.74
N ASN A 545 -26.45 0.40 -15.58
CA ASN A 545 -27.12 -0.13 -14.39
C ASN A 545 -27.71 1.04 -13.59
N LEU A 546 -28.81 1.57 -14.10
CA LEU A 546 -29.59 2.64 -13.49
C LEU A 546 -30.77 2.05 -12.71
N GLY A 547 -31.17 2.67 -11.61
CA GLY A 547 -32.42 2.35 -10.93
C GLY A 547 -33.63 2.55 -11.85
N THR A 548 -34.75 1.90 -11.57
CA THR A 548 -35.97 1.88 -12.42
C THR A 548 -36.38 3.27 -12.94
N TRP A 549 -36.30 4.27 -12.07
CA TRP A 549 -36.70 5.65 -12.36
C TRP A 549 -35.54 6.56 -12.77
N GLN A 550 -34.29 6.11 -12.76
CA GLN A 550 -33.14 6.95 -13.07
C GLN A 550 -32.89 7.06 -14.58
N GLY A 551 -32.55 8.26 -15.04
CA GLY A 551 -32.14 8.55 -16.40
C GLY A 551 -31.05 9.62 -16.44
N ILE A 552 -30.15 9.48 -17.41
CA ILE A 552 -29.14 10.49 -17.75
C ILE A 552 -29.84 11.70 -18.38
N TRP A 553 -29.70 12.85 -17.73
CA TRP A 553 -30.19 14.15 -18.18
C TRP A 553 -29.04 15.04 -18.69
N LEU A 554 -29.31 15.81 -19.74
CA LEU A 554 -28.55 16.98 -20.15
C LEU A 554 -29.31 18.22 -19.66
N CYS A 555 -28.70 19.01 -18.79
CA CYS A 555 -29.23 20.30 -18.37
C CYS A 555 -28.58 21.39 -19.23
N GLU A 556 -29.36 21.98 -20.12
CA GLU A 556 -28.93 23.04 -21.02
C GLU A 556 -29.27 24.40 -20.40
N HIS A 557 -28.26 25.21 -20.06
CA HIS A 557 -28.49 26.48 -19.36
C HIS A 557 -28.53 27.70 -20.27
N ARG A 558 -28.09 27.57 -21.54
CA ARG A 558 -28.16 28.66 -22.53
C ARG A 558 -29.47 28.60 -23.33
N ASN A 559 -30.01 29.77 -23.66
CA ASN A 559 -31.22 29.92 -24.46
C ASN A 559 -31.02 29.46 -25.93
N HIS A 560 -29.80 29.64 -26.46
CA HIS A 560 -29.44 29.34 -27.85
C HIS A 560 -28.16 28.51 -27.95
N ALA A 561 -28.22 27.27 -27.47
CA ALA A 561 -27.08 26.36 -27.47
C ALA A 561 -26.80 25.70 -28.84
N SER A 562 -25.53 25.39 -29.08
CA SER A 562 -25.12 24.47 -30.16
C SER A 562 -25.14 23.02 -29.66
N GLY A 563 -25.23 22.05 -30.59
CA GLY A 563 -25.27 20.63 -30.24
C GLY A 563 -24.04 20.17 -29.45
N ARG A 564 -24.26 19.49 -28.33
CA ARG A 564 -23.22 19.15 -27.35
C ARG A 564 -22.49 17.85 -27.74
N ARG A 565 -21.14 17.86 -27.74
CA ARG A 565 -20.33 16.63 -27.78
C ARG A 565 -20.31 15.98 -26.39
N ILE A 566 -20.24 14.65 -26.33
CA ILE A 566 -20.04 13.85 -25.12
C ILE A 566 -19.08 12.70 -25.48
N VAL A 567 -18.17 12.33 -24.60
CA VAL A 567 -17.37 11.09 -24.65
C VAL A 567 -18.05 10.08 -23.74
N VAL A 568 -17.95 8.81 -24.06
CA VAL A 568 -18.13 7.76 -23.07
C VAL A 568 -16.87 6.92 -23.06
N THR A 569 -16.24 6.83 -21.89
CA THR A 569 -15.15 5.90 -21.59
C THR A 569 -15.75 4.71 -20.86
N LEU A 570 -15.82 3.56 -21.54
CA LEU A 570 -16.20 2.28 -20.97
C LEU A 570 -14.94 1.57 -20.50
N GLN A 571 -14.96 1.08 -19.25
CA GLN A 571 -13.91 0.28 -18.65
C GLN A 571 -14.55 -0.96 -18.02
N GLY A 572 -14.11 -2.16 -18.37
CA GLY A 572 -14.64 -3.37 -17.75
C GLY A 572 -14.30 -4.65 -18.49
N GLU A 573 -14.95 -5.73 -18.07
CA GLU A 573 -14.85 -7.03 -18.74
C GLU A 573 -15.76 -7.05 -19.97
N LYS A 574 -15.25 -7.57 -21.09
CA LYS A 574 -16.06 -7.84 -22.29
C LYS A 574 -16.72 -9.21 -22.20
N ARG A 575 -17.94 -9.30 -22.72
CA ARG A 575 -18.64 -10.54 -23.01
C ARG A 575 -17.80 -11.41 -23.94
N LYS A 576 -17.69 -12.70 -23.58
CA LYS A 576 -17.11 -13.76 -24.41
C LYS A 576 -18.07 -14.17 -25.52
#